data_AF-A0A941IYW7-F1
#
_entry.id   AF-A0A941IYW7-F1
#
_cell.length_a   1.000
_cell.length_b   1.000
_cell.length_c   1.000
_cell.angle_alpha   90.00
_cell.angle_beta   90.00
_cell.angle_gamma   90.00
#
_symmetry.space_group_name_H-M   'P 1'
#
loop_
_entity.id
_entity.type
_entity.pdbx_description
1 polymer ?
#
loop_
_entity_poly.entity_id
_entity_poly.type
_entity_poly.pdbx_seq_one_letter_code
_entity_poly.pdbx_strand_id
1 'polypeptide(L)'
;MTTEEFEQEWDKLILKVSKHFKVSAEYEFILFVLGIQEMGWGFREFSKTEKMDLINVARCRTLVRQGIIKETGIDADGFPIFESSPKLKSMMPSYQNQLIKKGLIEYFKNVEFA
;
A
#
# COMPACT_ATOMS: atom_id res chain seq x y z
N MET A 1 19.58 5.11 5.37
CA MET A 1 18.33 5.57 5.96
C MET A 1 18.36 5.26 7.45
N THR A 2 18.61 6.27 8.25
CA THR A 2 18.45 6.20 9.71
C THR A 2 16.96 6.12 10.07
N THR A 3 16.63 5.75 11.30
CA THR A 3 15.24 5.75 11.78
C THR A 3 14.61 7.15 11.67
N GLU A 4 15.39 8.20 11.92
CA GLU A 4 14.92 9.58 11.85
C GLU A 4 14.62 10.01 10.40
N GLU A 5 15.50 9.68 9.45
CA GLU A 5 15.24 9.91 8.02
C GLU A 5 13.98 9.19 7.54
N PHE A 6 13.74 7.96 8.04
CA PHE A 6 12.56 7.18 7.68
C PHE A 6 11.25 7.84 8.16
N GLU A 7 11.18 8.26 9.43
CA GLU A 7 9.99 8.92 9.96
C GLU A 7 9.74 10.26 9.24
N GLN A 8 10.79 11.02 8.91
CA GLN A 8 10.65 12.25 8.13
C GLN A 8 10.06 12.00 6.72
N GLU A 9 10.51 10.96 6.02
CA GLU A 9 9.95 10.60 4.71
C GLU A 9 8.51 10.10 4.83
N TRP A 10 8.19 9.38 5.90
CA TRP A 10 6.83 8.95 6.20
C TRP A 10 5.90 10.14 6.46
N ASP A 11 6.33 11.12 7.27
CA ASP A 11 5.56 12.33 7.55
C ASP A 11 5.37 13.19 6.30
N LYS A 12 6.39 13.31 5.45
CA LYS A 12 6.26 13.97 4.14
C LYS A 12 5.20 13.29 3.27
N LEU A 13 5.16 11.96 3.26
CA LEU A 13 4.16 11.21 2.52
C LEU A 13 2.75 11.47 3.07
N ILE A 14 2.56 11.40 4.40
CA ILE A 14 1.28 11.72 5.03
C ILE A 14 0.84 13.13 4.64
N LEU A 15 1.71 14.12 4.76
CA LEU A 15 1.40 15.51 4.41
C LEU A 15 1.06 15.68 2.93
N LYS A 16 1.80 15.02 2.04
CA LYS A 16 1.56 15.07 0.58
C LYS A 16 0.17 14.53 0.23
N VAL A 17 -0.17 13.34 0.73
CA VAL A 17 -1.46 12.69 0.49
C VAL A 17 -2.60 13.48 1.15
N SER A 18 -2.41 13.90 2.40
CA SER A 18 -3.41 14.70 3.14
C SER A 18 -3.76 15.99 2.43
N LYS A 19 -2.75 16.73 1.94
CA LYS A 19 -2.95 17.98 1.20
C LYS A 19 -3.70 17.78 -0.11
N HIS A 20 -3.34 16.74 -0.87
CA HIS A 20 -3.96 16.47 -2.17
C HIS A 20 -5.44 16.08 -2.01
N PHE A 21 -5.74 15.16 -1.10
CA PHE A 21 -7.12 14.67 -0.89
C PHE A 21 -7.93 15.51 0.10
N LYS A 22 -7.34 16.55 0.72
CA LYS A 22 -7.97 17.40 1.74
C LYS A 22 -8.56 16.61 2.91
N VAL A 23 -7.85 15.57 3.36
CA VAL A 23 -8.23 14.71 4.49
C VAL A 23 -7.04 14.52 5.43
N SER A 24 -7.29 14.03 6.64
CA SER A 24 -6.21 13.51 7.49
C SER A 24 -5.83 12.10 6.99
N ALA A 25 -4.78 12.00 6.18
CA ALA A 25 -4.35 10.72 5.63
C ALA A 25 -3.64 9.88 6.70
N GLU A 26 -4.27 8.80 7.12
CA GLU A 26 -3.66 7.78 7.97
C GLU A 26 -3.09 6.62 7.14
N TYR A 27 -2.38 5.71 7.79
CA TYR A 27 -1.74 4.55 7.14
C TYR A 27 -2.67 3.77 6.20
N GLU A 28 -3.90 3.47 6.66
CA GLU A 28 -4.87 2.73 5.86
C GLU A 28 -5.39 3.54 4.67
N PHE A 29 -5.51 4.86 4.80
CA PHE A 29 -5.92 5.73 3.69
C PHE A 29 -4.86 5.74 2.59
N ILE A 30 -3.58 5.82 2.95
CA ILE A 30 -2.47 5.78 1.97
C ILE A 30 -2.44 4.44 1.23
N LEU A 31 -2.66 3.33 1.94
CA LEU A 31 -2.81 2.02 1.34
C LEU A 31 -4.01 1.95 0.39
N PHE A 32 -5.15 2.50 0.80
CA PHE A 32 -6.34 2.55 -0.03
C PHE A 32 -6.10 3.32 -1.33
N VAL A 33 -5.45 4.49 -1.26
CA VAL A 33 -5.07 5.28 -2.44
C VAL A 33 -4.13 4.49 -3.35
N LEU A 34 -3.12 3.82 -2.80
CA LEU A 34 -2.24 2.94 -3.58
C LEU A 34 -3.05 1.81 -4.24
N GLY A 35 -3.98 1.20 -3.51
CA GLY A 35 -4.82 0.11 -4.00
C GLY A 35 -5.63 0.54 -5.23
N ILE A 36 -6.27 1.72 -5.18
CA ILE A 36 -6.98 2.30 -6.32
C ILE A 36 -6.04 2.46 -7.53
N GLN A 37 -4.83 2.97 -7.29
CA GLN A 37 -3.86 3.23 -8.34
C GLN A 37 -3.36 1.93 -8.99
N GLU A 38 -3.07 0.89 -8.20
CA GLU A 38 -2.64 -0.42 -8.72
C GLU A 38 -3.75 -1.12 -9.50
N MET A 39 -5.02 -0.92 -9.12
CA MET A 39 -6.16 -1.50 -9.84
C MET A 39 -6.52 -0.72 -11.10
N GLY A 40 -6.08 0.54 -11.23
CA GLY A 40 -6.41 1.39 -12.38
C GLY A 40 -7.90 1.76 -12.49
N TRP A 41 -8.67 1.59 -11.41
CA TRP A 41 -10.13 1.80 -11.40
C TRP A 41 -10.55 3.26 -11.31
N GLY A 42 -9.61 4.16 -11.00
CA GLY A 42 -9.92 5.56 -10.73
C GLY A 42 -10.75 5.74 -9.46
N PHE A 43 -11.12 6.99 -9.18
CA PHE A 43 -11.89 7.32 -7.98
C PHE A 43 -13.39 7.10 -8.24
N ARG A 44 -14.01 6.23 -7.44
CA ARG A 44 -15.46 5.99 -7.41
C ARG A 44 -15.93 5.73 -5.98
N GLU A 45 -17.23 5.59 -5.79
CA GLU A 45 -17.74 5.09 -4.52
C GLU A 45 -17.38 3.61 -4.39
N PHE A 46 -16.69 3.27 -3.31
CA PHE A 46 -16.31 1.90 -2.95
C PHE A 46 -17.09 1.47 -1.71
N SER A 47 -17.61 0.24 -1.75
CA SER A 47 -18.20 -0.41 -0.58
C SER A 47 -17.15 -0.63 0.52
N LYS A 48 -17.62 -0.92 1.74
CA LYS A 48 -16.71 -1.21 2.87
C LYS A 48 -15.79 -2.41 2.56
N THR A 49 -16.31 -3.42 1.88
CA THR A 49 -15.55 -4.61 1.48
C THR A 49 -14.51 -4.27 0.43
N GLU A 50 -14.90 -3.60 -0.67
CA GLU A 50 -13.95 -3.20 -1.73
C GLU A 50 -12.83 -2.32 -1.19
N LYS A 51 -13.11 -1.43 -0.22
CA LYS A 51 -12.07 -0.63 0.45
C LYS A 51 -11.02 -1.51 1.13
N MET A 52 -11.46 -2.54 1.84
CA MET A 52 -10.56 -3.48 2.51
C MET A 52 -9.78 -4.31 1.50
N ASP A 53 -10.40 -4.72 0.41
CA ASP A 53 -9.73 -5.46 -0.67
C ASP A 53 -8.65 -4.59 -1.34
N LEU A 54 -8.94 -3.33 -1.63
CA LEU A 54 -7.96 -2.38 -2.18
C LEU A 54 -6.77 -2.15 -1.22
N ILE A 55 -7.03 -2.03 0.08
CA ILE A 55 -5.98 -1.96 1.11
C ILE A 55 -5.11 -3.23 1.09
N ASN A 56 -5.74 -4.41 0.98
CA ASN A 56 -5.01 -5.68 0.92
C ASN A 56 -4.19 -5.82 -0.38
N VAL A 57 -4.73 -5.40 -1.52
CA VAL A 57 -3.99 -5.33 -2.79
C VAL A 57 -2.74 -4.46 -2.63
N ALA A 58 -2.87 -3.27 -2.06
CA ALA A 58 -1.73 -2.36 -1.85
C ALA A 58 -0.63 -2.98 -0.96
N ARG A 59 -1.02 -3.63 0.15
CA ARG A 59 -0.09 -4.35 1.04
C ARG A 59 0.62 -5.46 0.29
N CYS A 60 -0.12 -6.32 -0.39
CA CYS A 60 0.44 -7.46 -1.12
C CYS A 60 1.32 -7.02 -2.29
N ARG A 61 0.91 -6.04 -3.10
CA ARG A 61 1.71 -5.47 -4.20
C ARG A 61 3.04 -4.91 -3.68
N THR A 62 3.02 -4.25 -2.53
CA THR A 62 4.25 -3.77 -1.88
C THR A 62 5.19 -4.93 -1.53
N LEU A 63 4.66 -6.01 -0.98
CA LEU A 63 5.43 -7.21 -0.62
C LEU A 63 5.91 -7.99 -1.86
N VAL A 64 5.15 -7.98 -2.96
CA VAL A 64 5.55 -8.55 -4.27
C VAL A 64 6.76 -7.80 -4.82
N ARG A 65 6.75 -6.46 -4.82
CA ARG A 65 7.89 -5.65 -5.28
C ARG A 65 9.18 -5.91 -4.48
N GLN A 66 9.03 -6.32 -3.23
CA GLN A 66 10.14 -6.72 -2.35
C GLN A 66 10.53 -8.21 -2.48
N GLY A 67 9.86 -8.96 -3.35
CA GLY A 67 10.12 -10.38 -3.59
C GLY A 67 9.72 -11.32 -2.43
N ILE A 68 8.81 -10.89 -1.54
CA ILE A 68 8.43 -11.67 -0.34
C ILE A 68 7.31 -12.66 -0.67
N ILE A 69 6.34 -12.24 -1.48
CA ILE A 69 5.21 -13.04 -1.96
C ILE A 69 5.13 -12.94 -3.49
N LYS A 70 4.30 -13.76 -4.12
CA LYS A 70 4.06 -13.76 -5.56
C LYS A 70 2.58 -13.53 -5.85
N GLU A 71 2.30 -12.84 -6.94
CA GLU A 71 0.98 -12.80 -7.55
C GLU A 71 0.85 -13.98 -8.51
N THR A 72 -0.28 -14.68 -8.47
CA THR A 72 -0.51 -15.90 -9.24
C THR A 72 -1.60 -15.80 -10.29
N GLY A 73 -2.38 -14.72 -10.28
CA GLY A 73 -3.46 -14.53 -11.22
C GLY A 73 -4.45 -13.49 -10.74
N ILE A 74 -5.65 -13.54 -11.32
CA ILE A 74 -6.76 -12.64 -11.02
C ILE A 74 -7.98 -13.52 -10.70
N ASP A 75 -8.77 -13.14 -9.71
CA ASP A 75 -10.01 -13.82 -9.35
C ASP A 75 -11.19 -13.43 -10.25
N ALA A 76 -12.38 -13.96 -9.94
CA ALA A 76 -13.59 -13.71 -10.72
C ALA A 76 -14.07 -12.25 -10.66
N ASP A 77 -13.69 -11.52 -9.61
CA ASP A 77 -14.08 -10.13 -9.37
C ASP A 77 -13.02 -9.14 -9.90
N GLY A 78 -11.94 -9.65 -10.50
CA GLY A 78 -10.89 -8.85 -11.09
C GLY A 78 -9.77 -8.48 -10.13
N PHE A 79 -9.75 -9.00 -8.90
CA PHE A 79 -8.68 -8.74 -7.94
C PHE A 79 -7.49 -9.70 -8.10
N PRO A 80 -6.25 -9.23 -7.88
CA PRO A 80 -5.08 -10.10 -7.94
C PRO A 80 -5.07 -11.12 -6.79
N ILE A 81 -4.72 -12.35 -7.12
CA ILE A 81 -4.53 -13.46 -6.17
C ILE A 81 -3.06 -13.52 -5.78
N PHE A 82 -2.80 -13.66 -4.48
CA PHE A 82 -1.44 -13.72 -3.94
C PHE A 82 -1.14 -15.06 -3.26
N GLU A 83 0.04 -15.60 -3.54
CA GLU A 83 0.58 -16.78 -2.88
C GLU A 83 1.05 -16.47 -1.45
N SER A 84 0.67 -17.34 -0.51
CA SER A 84 1.13 -17.22 0.86
C SER A 84 2.61 -17.60 0.97
N SER A 85 3.41 -16.75 1.61
CA SER A 85 4.83 -17.01 1.85
C SER A 85 5.08 -17.43 3.30
N PRO A 86 5.78 -18.56 3.55
CA PRO A 86 6.22 -18.95 4.89
C PRO A 86 7.06 -17.85 5.55
N LYS A 87 7.88 -17.13 4.76
CA LYS A 87 8.69 -16.00 5.22
C LYS A 87 7.80 -14.93 5.82
N LEU A 88 6.74 -14.53 5.11
CA LEU A 88 5.79 -13.53 5.58
C LEU A 88 5.09 -14.00 6.87
N LYS A 89 4.61 -15.23 6.91
CA LYS A 89 3.95 -15.83 8.10
C LYS A 89 4.84 -15.84 9.34
N SER A 90 6.15 -16.01 9.16
CA SER A 90 7.13 -16.03 10.26
C SER A 90 7.59 -14.64 10.72
N MET A 91 7.28 -13.57 9.97
CA MET A 91 7.69 -12.21 10.33
C MET A 91 6.82 -11.63 11.45
N MET A 92 7.45 -10.84 12.32
CA MET A 92 6.72 -10.04 13.30
C MET A 92 5.81 -8.99 12.61
N PRO A 93 4.60 -8.73 13.13
CA PRO A 93 3.69 -7.74 12.55
C PRO A 93 4.29 -6.33 12.44
N SER A 94 5.09 -5.92 13.42
CA SER A 94 5.80 -4.63 13.40
C SER A 94 6.77 -4.53 12.21
N TYR A 95 7.49 -5.61 11.91
CA TYR A 95 8.41 -5.68 10.78
C TYR A 95 7.67 -5.67 9.44
N GLN A 96 6.56 -6.40 9.33
CA GLN A 96 5.71 -6.34 8.14
C GLN A 96 5.21 -4.91 7.87
N ASN A 97 4.75 -4.21 8.92
CA ASN A 97 4.30 -2.82 8.81
C ASN A 97 5.43 -1.88 8.37
N GLN A 98 6.65 -2.05 8.89
CA GLN A 98 7.81 -1.26 8.45
C GLN A 98 8.15 -1.51 6.98
N LEU A 99 8.11 -2.76 6.52
CA LEU A 99 8.33 -3.11 5.13
C LEU A 99 7.28 -2.47 4.21
N ILE A 100 6.01 -2.51 4.61
CA ILE A 100 4.92 -1.90 3.85
C ILE A 100 5.09 -0.38 3.81
N LYS A 101 5.32 0.28 4.95
CA LYS A 101 5.59 1.74 4.99
C LYS A 101 6.76 2.12 4.09
N LYS A 102 7.85 1.37 4.11
CA LYS A 102 9.01 1.61 3.24
C LYS A 102 8.63 1.54 1.76
N GLY A 103 7.85 0.53 1.38
CA GLY A 103 7.38 0.40 0.01
C GLY A 103 6.39 1.50 -0.41
N LEU A 104 5.56 2.00 0.51
CA LEU A 104 4.71 3.16 0.26
C LEU A 104 5.54 4.42 0.01
N ILE A 105 6.52 4.70 0.85
CA ILE A 105 7.45 5.84 0.67
C ILE A 105 8.12 5.75 -0.70
N GLU A 106 8.64 4.59 -1.05
CA GLU A 106 9.31 4.36 -2.33
C GLU A 106 8.36 4.52 -3.52
N TYR A 107 7.14 3.99 -3.42
CA TYR A 107 6.11 4.14 -4.43
C TYR A 107 5.79 5.61 -4.70
N PHE A 108 5.44 6.35 -3.65
CA PHE A 108 4.94 7.72 -3.78
C PHE A 108 6.04 8.78 -3.97
N LYS A 109 7.31 8.38 -3.92
CA LYS A 109 8.45 9.26 -4.18
C LYS A 109 8.42 9.86 -5.58
N ASN A 110 8.01 9.05 -6.57
CA ASN A 110 7.95 9.45 -7.99
C ASN A 110 6.52 9.68 -8.50
N VAL A 111 5.52 9.57 -7.63
CA VAL A 111 4.12 9.82 -8.01
C VAL A 111 3.83 11.30 -7.83
N GLU A 112 3.60 12.02 -8.91
CA GLU A 112 2.99 13.34 -8.84
C GLU A 112 1.47 13.19 -8.86
N PHE A 113 0.82 13.76 -7.86
CA PHE A 113 -0.63 13.86 -7.87
C PHE A 113 -0.98 15.06 -8.76
N ALA A 114 -1.56 14.78 -9.92
CA ALA A 114 -2.01 15.80 -10.89
C ALA A 114 -3.25 16.55 -10.40
#